data_AF-A0A8J1U6G1-F1
#
_entry.id   AF-A0A8J1U6G1-F1
#
_cell.length_a   1.000
_cell.length_b   1.000
_cell.length_c   1.000
_cell.angle_alpha   90.00
_cell.angle_beta   90.00
_cell.angle_gamma   90.00
#
_symmetry.space_group_name_H-M   'P 1'
#
loop_
_entity.id
_entity.type
_entity.pdbx_description
1 polymer ?
#
loop_
_entity_poly.entity_id
_entity_poly.type
_entity_poly.pdbx_seq_one_letter_code
_entity_poly.pdbx_strand_id
1 'polypeptide(L)'
;MAATKGVQHYVDEYNNAVIKKLNKYEALKDMDIFILDNSMRESTVGQLRGHSIESKRAIFNEVKKCGFKNTIIASFSHMTRVDDKWMKMLIDEGEDPEYLWAFSEVTDGAKNDRTPDTENVPVGLLKIKEAGVRNVFFEMDLGDSTYDFDCFSVKEMCQLTKKWINWCYDNLHPNAKVLINIRDIGEVMDKYPWRVCKFVKSISKMPTQKRPFGLAFEESGKSMPEECGQWARAIRNIMDDFDYKGRLLVHVHEKYGYCDATALECLIDGCDGVWASVCGEGASMGQASSCVTLLNMIRLGNKKVLKQYNCQYLRKAAIEVTKISTGKHPHDKQPVFGRRALDYVFNLNKDELHLADFFGVEAPVRITTMSSPEMIRTRLIQLFGDDTQFNLEIAVRMKELILEDLRSNKRLEYMSKFGLAVLFDRAGGSMTEAMRDQITAGYKTGPHGKYLIGEIRKIWDELDSREEEVGDDMLHFDSFYHGFMAQYFSSYRAEDTRKALKALDMDENGQIDWNEFLVYLLWAVNEYPHVETPEELLAISFTEAIIPASLDETIDG
;
A
#
# COMPACT_ATOMS: atom_id res chain seq x y z
N MET A 1 -2.49 -56.07 15.12
CA MET A 1 -2.63 -54.79 15.83
C MET A 1 -1.47 -53.90 15.42
N ALA A 2 -1.72 -52.84 14.65
CA ALA A 2 -0.68 -51.86 14.37
C ALA A 2 -0.31 -51.17 15.69
N ALA A 3 0.96 -51.23 16.09
CA ALA A 3 1.42 -50.54 17.28
C ALA A 3 1.13 -49.04 17.13
N THR A 4 0.36 -48.48 18.06
CA THR A 4 0.03 -47.06 18.08
C THR A 4 1.33 -46.28 18.17
N LYS A 5 1.65 -45.49 17.12
CA LYS A 5 2.80 -44.59 17.12
C LYS A 5 2.64 -43.58 18.28
N GLY A 6 3.68 -43.44 19.10
CA GLY A 6 3.69 -42.44 20.18
C GLY A 6 3.74 -41.01 19.63
N VAL A 7 3.28 -40.04 20.42
CA VAL A 7 3.23 -38.61 20.03
C VAL A 7 4.58 -38.09 19.52
N GLN A 8 5.70 -38.53 20.11
CA GLN A 8 7.04 -38.14 19.69
C GLN A 8 7.32 -38.44 18.22
N HIS A 9 6.80 -39.54 17.69
CA HIS A 9 6.97 -39.89 16.29
C HIS A 9 6.36 -38.85 15.34
N TYR A 10 5.17 -38.35 15.67
CA TYR A 10 4.49 -37.31 14.87
C TYR A 10 5.21 -35.96 14.98
N VAL A 11 5.79 -35.65 16.14
CA VAL A 11 6.62 -34.45 16.33
C VAL A 11 7.86 -34.51 15.44
N ASP A 12 8.57 -35.63 15.42
CA ASP A 12 9.77 -35.81 14.61
C ASP A 12 9.44 -35.78 13.11
N GLU A 13 8.34 -36.42 12.70
CA GLU A 13 7.84 -36.40 11.32
C GLU A 13 7.49 -34.97 10.87
N TYR A 14 6.79 -34.21 11.72
CA TYR A 14 6.47 -32.80 11.48
C TYR A 14 7.74 -31.94 11.33
N ASN A 15 8.68 -32.03 12.27
CA ASN A 15 9.91 -31.23 12.25
C ASN A 15 10.72 -31.50 10.97
N ASN A 16 10.87 -32.78 10.59
CA ASN A 16 11.56 -33.16 9.37
C ASN A 16 10.85 -32.63 8.11
N ALA A 17 9.51 -32.70 8.07
CA ALA A 17 8.72 -32.18 6.96
C ALA A 17 8.82 -30.65 6.84
N VAL A 18 8.79 -29.93 7.96
CA VAL A 18 8.93 -28.47 8.00
C VAL A 18 10.31 -28.05 7.51
N ILE A 19 11.38 -28.63 8.04
CA ILE A 19 12.76 -28.32 7.62
C ILE A 19 12.90 -28.55 6.11
N LYS A 20 12.45 -29.71 5.61
CA LYS A 20 12.52 -30.03 4.19
C LYS A 20 11.78 -29.02 3.33
N LYS A 21 10.59 -28.58 3.75
CA LYS A 21 9.78 -27.60 2.99
C LYS A 21 10.33 -26.18 3.07
N LEU A 22 10.86 -25.76 4.22
CA LEU A 22 11.38 -24.41 4.42
C LEU A 22 12.78 -24.20 3.83
N ASN A 23 13.56 -25.26 3.62
CA ASN A 23 14.89 -25.19 3.00
C ASN A 23 14.89 -24.51 1.62
N LYS A 24 13.76 -24.48 0.90
CA LYS A 24 13.67 -23.80 -0.40
C LYS A 24 13.92 -22.28 -0.29
N TYR A 25 13.59 -21.67 0.85
CA TYR A 25 13.75 -20.23 1.07
C TYR A 25 15.21 -19.80 1.28
N GLU A 26 16.15 -20.74 1.49
CA GLU A 26 17.59 -20.42 1.55
C GLU A 26 18.07 -19.76 0.24
N ALA A 27 17.48 -20.13 -0.90
CA ALA A 27 17.77 -19.51 -2.20
C ALA A 27 17.55 -17.98 -2.17
N LEU A 28 16.59 -17.49 -1.39
CA LEU A 28 16.27 -16.07 -1.30
C LEU A 28 17.18 -15.29 -0.37
N LYS A 29 17.88 -15.93 0.58
CA LYS A 29 18.73 -15.23 1.55
C LYS A 29 20.00 -14.65 0.93
N ASP A 30 20.54 -15.34 -0.06
CA ASP A 30 21.78 -14.94 -0.74
C ASP A 30 21.54 -14.45 -2.18
N MET A 31 20.29 -14.31 -2.60
CA MET A 31 19.95 -13.83 -3.94
C MET A 31 20.35 -12.37 -4.12
N ASP A 32 21.01 -12.07 -5.24
CA ASP A 32 21.24 -10.73 -5.77
C ASP A 32 20.10 -10.39 -6.74
N ILE A 33 19.00 -9.91 -6.19
CA ILE A 33 17.75 -9.73 -6.93
C ILE A 33 17.86 -8.56 -7.92
N PHE A 34 17.35 -8.77 -9.13
CA PHE A 34 17.19 -7.72 -10.13
C PHE A 34 15.78 -7.12 -10.06
N ILE A 35 15.69 -5.80 -9.87
CA ILE A 35 14.42 -5.06 -9.98
C ILE A 35 14.41 -4.32 -11.31
N LEU A 36 13.42 -4.63 -12.14
CA LEU A 36 13.01 -3.79 -13.27
C LEU A 36 11.74 -3.03 -12.86
N ASP A 37 11.91 -1.77 -12.48
CA ASP A 37 10.79 -0.97 -11.98
C ASP A 37 9.80 -0.66 -13.11
N ASN A 38 8.52 -0.95 -12.87
CA ASN A 38 7.41 -0.68 -13.76
C ASN A 38 6.44 0.36 -13.21
N SER A 39 6.85 1.15 -12.21
CA SER A 39 5.93 2.01 -11.46
C SER A 39 5.27 3.08 -12.31
N MET A 40 5.91 3.52 -13.41
CA MET A 40 5.33 4.53 -14.33
C MET A 40 4.40 3.95 -15.39
N ARG A 41 4.42 2.63 -15.64
CA ARG A 41 3.59 1.97 -16.67
C ARG A 41 2.52 1.10 -16.03
N GLU A 42 2.87 0.28 -15.03
CA GLU A 42 1.91 -0.66 -14.44
C GLU A 42 0.77 0.04 -13.73
N SER A 43 1.11 1.01 -12.89
CA SER A 43 0.11 1.82 -12.19
C SER A 43 -0.76 2.63 -13.17
N THR A 44 -0.28 2.92 -14.39
CA THR A 44 -1.06 3.55 -15.46
C THR A 44 -2.15 2.61 -15.99
N VAL A 45 -1.96 1.28 -15.97
CA VAL A 45 -2.99 0.32 -16.38
C VAL A 45 -4.09 0.19 -15.32
N GLY A 46 -3.72 0.31 -14.03
CA GLY A 46 -4.66 0.31 -12.91
C GLY A 46 -5.28 1.67 -12.56
N GLN A 47 -4.91 2.75 -13.27
CA GLN A 47 -5.25 4.11 -12.86
C GLN A 47 -6.74 4.40 -13.03
N LEU A 48 -7.34 5.06 -12.03
CA LEU A 48 -8.64 5.71 -12.17
C LEU A 48 -8.51 7.11 -12.82
N ARG A 49 -7.28 7.66 -12.86
CA ARG A 49 -6.95 8.97 -13.44
C ARG A 49 -5.64 8.87 -14.22
N GLY A 50 -5.64 9.34 -15.46
CA GLY A 50 -4.46 9.37 -16.33
C GLY A 50 -3.25 10.07 -15.69
N HIS A 51 -2.06 9.47 -15.77
CA HIS A 51 -0.82 10.13 -15.39
C HIS A 51 -0.43 11.25 -16.37
N SER A 52 -0.25 12.46 -15.86
CA SER A 52 0.37 13.56 -16.59
C SER A 52 1.90 13.41 -16.59
N ILE A 53 2.58 14.34 -17.27
CA ILE A 53 4.05 14.43 -17.25
C ILE A 53 4.54 14.68 -15.80
N GLU A 54 3.84 15.53 -15.05
CA GLU A 54 4.14 15.82 -13.65
C GLU A 54 3.95 14.59 -12.77
N SER A 55 2.88 13.81 -13.00
CA SER A 55 2.67 12.53 -12.29
C SER A 55 3.82 11.55 -12.55
N LYS A 56 4.23 11.37 -13.81
CA LYS A 56 5.35 10.48 -14.17
C LYS A 56 6.66 10.95 -13.55
N ARG A 57 6.93 12.27 -13.57
CA ARG A 57 8.10 12.85 -12.90
C ARG A 57 8.11 12.60 -11.40
N ALA A 58 6.96 12.77 -10.75
CA ALA A 58 6.83 12.50 -9.32
C ALA A 58 7.10 11.02 -9.00
N ILE A 59 6.49 10.09 -9.75
CA ILE A 59 6.72 8.64 -9.59
C ILE A 59 8.20 8.29 -9.83
N PHE A 60 8.80 8.79 -10.90
CA PHE A 60 10.21 8.55 -11.24
C PHE A 60 11.15 8.99 -10.12
N ASN A 61 10.89 10.16 -9.52
CA ASN A 61 11.67 10.67 -8.41
C ASN A 61 11.54 9.79 -7.15
N GLU A 62 10.34 9.28 -6.85
CA GLU A 62 10.14 8.35 -5.73
C GLU A 62 10.84 7.01 -5.96
N VAL A 63 10.78 6.47 -7.18
CA VAL A 63 11.48 5.23 -7.58
C VAL A 63 13.00 5.38 -7.46
N LYS A 64 13.57 6.49 -7.93
CA LYS A 64 15.03 6.74 -7.82
C LYS A 64 15.50 6.79 -6.38
N LYS A 65 14.70 7.32 -5.45
CA LYS A 65 15.03 7.37 -4.01
C LYS A 65 15.12 5.97 -3.37
N CYS A 66 14.47 4.96 -3.95
CA CYS A 66 14.62 3.55 -3.55
C CYS A 66 15.96 2.94 -3.98
N GLY A 67 16.76 3.62 -4.80
CA GLY A 67 17.99 3.07 -5.37
C GLY A 67 17.75 2.13 -6.55
N PHE A 68 16.52 2.11 -7.11
CA PHE A 68 16.23 1.36 -8.32
C PHE A 68 16.94 2.02 -9.51
N LYS A 69 17.80 1.26 -10.17
CA LYS A 69 18.54 1.74 -11.35
C LYS A 69 17.72 1.55 -12.62
N ASN A 70 17.24 0.33 -12.85
CA ASN A 70 16.54 -0.04 -14.08
C ASN A 70 15.06 0.32 -13.99
N THR A 71 14.61 1.23 -14.86
CA THR A 71 13.24 1.74 -14.83
C THR A 71 12.63 1.75 -16.22
N ILE A 72 11.41 1.24 -16.33
CA ILE A 72 10.61 1.31 -17.54
C ILE A 72 9.93 2.67 -17.59
N ILE A 73 10.22 3.46 -18.62
CA ILE A 73 9.76 4.84 -18.74
C ILE A 73 8.62 5.04 -19.74
N ALA A 74 8.42 4.10 -20.65
CA ALA A 74 7.44 4.24 -21.73
C ALA A 74 6.91 2.91 -22.28
N SER A 75 5.66 2.94 -22.77
CA SER A 75 5.07 1.93 -23.65
C SER A 75 4.47 2.59 -24.89
N PHE A 76 5.03 2.24 -26.05
CA PHE A 76 4.65 2.87 -27.31
C PHE A 76 3.48 2.19 -27.99
N SER A 77 2.65 3.01 -28.63
CA SER A 77 1.71 2.57 -29.66
C SER A 77 1.80 3.49 -30.88
N HIS A 78 0.99 3.23 -31.89
CA HIS A 78 0.84 4.09 -33.08
C HIS A 78 0.32 5.51 -32.76
N MET A 79 -0.26 5.74 -31.58
CA MET A 79 -0.71 7.07 -31.14
C MET A 79 0.40 7.83 -30.42
N THR A 80 0.32 9.16 -30.42
CA THR A 80 1.15 10.00 -29.54
C THR A 80 0.54 10.00 -28.14
N ARG A 81 1.30 9.50 -27.15
CA ARG A 81 0.93 9.40 -25.73
C ARG A 81 1.77 10.37 -24.90
N VAL A 82 1.44 10.46 -23.61
CA VAL A 82 2.25 11.18 -22.62
C VAL A 82 3.69 10.62 -22.59
N ASP A 83 3.83 9.31 -22.77
CA ASP A 83 5.11 8.59 -22.80
C ASP A 83 6.09 9.13 -23.85
N ASP A 84 5.59 9.51 -25.05
CA ASP A 84 6.42 10.06 -26.12
C ASP A 84 7.08 11.39 -25.70
N LYS A 85 6.33 12.27 -25.03
CA LYS A 85 6.85 13.55 -24.54
C LYS A 85 7.75 13.36 -23.31
N TRP A 86 7.31 12.51 -22.38
CA TRP A 86 8.02 12.24 -21.12
C TRP A 86 9.44 11.74 -21.37
N MET A 87 9.60 10.76 -22.25
CA MET A 87 10.90 10.19 -22.55
C MET A 87 11.85 11.21 -23.18
N LYS A 88 11.37 12.00 -24.15
CA LYS A 88 12.20 13.05 -24.75
C LYS A 88 12.65 14.06 -23.69
N MET A 89 11.76 14.46 -22.78
CA MET A 89 12.11 15.33 -21.67
C MET A 89 13.18 14.71 -20.76
N LEU A 90 13.07 13.42 -20.40
CA LEU A 90 14.08 12.75 -19.57
C LEU A 90 15.48 12.77 -20.21
N ILE A 91 15.55 12.49 -21.51
CA ILE A 91 16.81 12.47 -22.24
C ILE A 91 17.37 13.88 -22.42
N ASP A 92 16.52 14.86 -22.76
CA ASP A 92 16.91 16.27 -22.89
C ASP A 92 17.39 16.86 -21.55
N GLU A 93 16.86 16.38 -20.42
CA GLU A 93 17.29 16.74 -19.06
C GLU A 93 18.57 16.02 -18.62
N GLY A 94 19.12 15.11 -19.43
CA GLY A 94 20.40 14.44 -19.20
C GLY A 94 20.32 13.18 -18.33
N GLU A 95 19.15 12.54 -18.20
CA GLU A 95 19.08 11.23 -17.55
C GLU A 95 19.88 10.18 -18.33
N ASP A 96 20.54 9.29 -17.60
CA ASP A 96 21.41 8.28 -18.20
C ASP A 96 20.60 7.18 -18.90
N PRO A 97 20.67 7.06 -20.25
CA PRO A 97 19.92 6.07 -21.00
C PRO A 97 20.39 4.63 -20.75
N GLU A 98 21.52 4.39 -20.06
CA GLU A 98 22.01 3.04 -19.75
C GLU A 98 21.02 2.21 -18.92
N TYR A 99 20.20 2.88 -18.11
CA TYR A 99 19.26 2.22 -17.18
C TYR A 99 17.79 2.47 -17.49
N LEU A 100 17.50 3.19 -18.58
CA LEU A 100 16.13 3.45 -19.02
C LEU A 100 15.68 2.36 -19.99
N TRP A 101 14.48 1.85 -19.77
CA TRP A 101 13.85 0.79 -20.56
C TRP A 101 12.55 1.29 -21.16
N ALA A 102 12.22 0.80 -22.35
CA ALA A 102 10.92 1.07 -22.97
C ALA A 102 10.36 -0.16 -23.66
N PHE A 103 9.04 -0.27 -23.67
CA PHE A 103 8.34 -1.37 -24.32
C PHE A 103 8.31 -1.22 -25.84
N SER A 104 8.46 -2.34 -26.52
CA SER A 104 8.06 -2.51 -27.91
C SER A 104 7.38 -3.86 -28.06
N GLU A 105 6.45 -3.99 -28.99
CA GLU A 105 5.98 -5.31 -29.40
C GLU A 105 7.04 -5.98 -30.30
N VAL A 106 7.04 -7.32 -30.36
CA VAL A 106 7.75 -8.07 -31.41
C VAL A 106 7.09 -7.83 -32.78
N THR A 107 5.80 -7.49 -32.81
CA THR A 107 5.03 -7.15 -34.02
C THR A 107 3.98 -6.09 -33.69
N ASP A 108 3.63 -5.19 -34.61
CA ASP A 108 2.54 -4.22 -34.40
C ASP A 108 1.12 -4.83 -34.54
N GLY A 109 0.94 -6.02 -33.97
CA GLY A 109 -0.28 -6.83 -34.04
C GLY A 109 -0.23 -7.95 -35.09
N ALA A 110 -1.37 -8.61 -35.25
CA ALA A 110 -1.55 -9.66 -36.25
C ALA A 110 -2.16 -9.08 -37.54
N LYS A 111 -1.75 -9.63 -38.69
CA LYS A 111 -2.39 -9.41 -39.99
C LYS A 111 -3.82 -10.01 -40.00
N ASN A 112 -4.58 -9.76 -41.06
CA ASN A 112 -5.96 -10.24 -41.18
C ASN A 112 -6.13 -11.75 -41.03
N ASP A 113 -5.10 -12.52 -41.41
CA ASP A 113 -5.04 -13.99 -41.28
C ASP A 113 -4.45 -14.45 -39.93
N ARG A 114 -4.31 -13.53 -38.97
CA ARG A 114 -3.74 -13.77 -37.63
C ARG A 114 -2.27 -14.22 -37.67
N THR A 115 -1.54 -13.93 -38.75
CA THR A 115 -0.08 -14.08 -38.80
C THR A 115 0.62 -12.81 -38.32
N PRO A 116 1.86 -12.88 -37.82
CA PRO A 116 2.60 -11.70 -37.38
C PRO A 116 3.01 -10.77 -38.54
N ASP A 117 3.12 -9.46 -38.29
CA ASP A 117 3.81 -8.55 -39.22
C ASP A 117 5.33 -8.83 -39.21
N THR A 118 5.83 -9.37 -40.32
CA THR A 118 7.24 -9.73 -40.51
C THR A 118 8.03 -8.67 -41.29
N GLU A 119 7.36 -7.68 -41.88
CA GLU A 119 7.96 -6.75 -42.83
C GLU A 119 8.36 -5.45 -42.13
N ASN A 120 7.43 -4.82 -41.41
CA ASN A 120 7.63 -3.51 -40.82
C ASN A 120 8.42 -3.58 -39.51
N VAL A 121 9.26 -2.57 -39.28
CA VAL A 121 9.90 -2.37 -37.97
C VAL A 121 8.82 -1.95 -36.97
N PRO A 122 8.69 -2.64 -35.81
CA PRO A 122 7.72 -2.26 -34.80
C PRO A 122 7.80 -0.78 -34.43
N VAL A 123 6.65 -0.11 -34.33
CA VAL A 123 6.57 1.33 -34.04
C VAL A 123 7.29 1.70 -32.74
N GLY A 124 7.26 0.81 -31.74
CA GLY A 124 7.97 0.99 -30.49
C GLY A 124 9.47 1.11 -30.68
N LEU A 125 10.08 0.26 -31.52
CA LEU A 125 11.50 0.35 -31.83
C LEU A 125 11.89 1.64 -32.55
N LEU A 126 11.04 2.12 -33.46
CA LEU A 126 11.29 3.38 -34.16
C LEU A 126 11.28 4.56 -33.19
N LYS A 127 10.32 4.61 -32.27
CA LYS A 127 10.21 5.67 -31.24
C LYS A 127 11.34 5.61 -30.21
N ILE A 128 11.74 4.40 -29.79
CA ILE A 128 12.91 4.18 -28.92
C ILE A 128 14.17 4.75 -29.57
N LYS A 129 14.38 4.44 -30.87
CA LYS A 129 15.52 4.95 -31.64
C LYS A 129 15.51 6.47 -31.74
N GLU A 130 14.36 7.06 -32.07
CA GLU A 130 14.21 8.51 -32.20
C GLU A 130 14.52 9.24 -30.90
N ALA A 131 14.11 8.67 -29.77
CA ALA A 131 14.30 9.27 -28.46
C ALA A 131 15.68 9.00 -27.84
N GLY A 132 16.52 8.15 -28.44
CA GLY A 132 17.85 7.84 -27.92
C GLY A 132 17.88 6.89 -26.72
N VAL A 133 16.78 6.19 -26.43
CA VAL A 133 16.76 5.11 -25.43
C VAL A 133 17.42 3.86 -26.02
N ARG A 134 18.18 3.13 -25.19
CA ARG A 134 19.01 2.01 -25.66
C ARG A 134 18.45 0.64 -25.31
N ASN A 135 17.70 0.52 -24.22
CA ASN A 135 17.23 -0.77 -23.74
C ASN A 135 15.77 -1.01 -24.11
N VAL A 136 15.50 -2.22 -24.61
CA VAL A 136 14.18 -2.60 -25.11
C VAL A 136 13.63 -3.74 -24.28
N PHE A 137 12.37 -3.61 -23.89
CA PHE A 137 11.59 -4.70 -23.33
C PHE A 137 10.53 -5.12 -24.35
N PHE A 138 10.73 -6.27 -24.98
CA PHE A 138 9.79 -6.81 -25.95
C PHE A 138 8.61 -7.51 -25.28
N GLU A 139 7.41 -7.27 -25.77
CA GLU A 139 6.25 -8.12 -25.48
C GLU A 139 6.02 -9.10 -26.64
N MET A 140 5.75 -10.36 -26.29
CA MET A 140 5.60 -11.44 -27.26
C MET A 140 4.50 -12.42 -26.83
N ASP A 141 3.55 -12.64 -27.73
CA ASP A 141 2.49 -13.63 -27.58
C ASP A 141 2.88 -14.98 -28.22
N LEU A 142 2.70 -16.07 -27.47
CA LEU A 142 2.85 -17.45 -27.96
C LEU A 142 1.53 -18.25 -27.90
N GLY A 143 0.45 -17.60 -27.47
CA GLY A 143 -0.89 -18.15 -27.38
C GLY A 143 -1.70 -18.02 -28.68
N ASP A 144 -2.71 -18.87 -28.82
CA ASP A 144 -3.64 -18.86 -29.96
C ASP A 144 -4.73 -17.79 -29.85
N SER A 145 -4.71 -16.95 -28.80
CA SER A 145 -5.58 -15.78 -28.66
C SER A 145 -5.17 -14.67 -29.63
N THR A 146 -3.86 -14.47 -29.81
CA THR A 146 -3.31 -13.41 -30.67
C THR A 146 -3.04 -13.92 -32.09
N TYR A 147 -2.29 -15.01 -32.23
CA TYR A 147 -1.87 -15.51 -33.55
C TYR A 147 -2.38 -16.92 -33.86
N ASP A 148 -2.46 -17.26 -35.15
CA ASP A 148 -2.83 -18.60 -35.61
C ASP A 148 -1.58 -19.42 -35.98
N PHE A 149 -1.12 -20.27 -35.06
CA PHE A 149 0.08 -21.09 -35.26
C PHE A 149 -0.08 -22.27 -36.24
N ASP A 150 -1.27 -22.44 -36.84
CA ASP A 150 -1.46 -23.33 -37.99
C ASP A 150 -1.09 -22.60 -39.30
N CYS A 151 -1.21 -21.27 -39.33
CA CYS A 151 -0.83 -20.42 -40.47
C CYS A 151 0.66 -20.01 -40.45
N PHE A 152 1.30 -19.96 -39.27
CA PHE A 152 2.74 -19.71 -39.12
C PHE A 152 3.33 -20.52 -37.97
N SER A 153 4.61 -20.85 -38.04
CA SER A 153 5.26 -21.72 -37.06
C SER A 153 5.93 -20.95 -35.91
N VAL A 154 6.09 -21.62 -34.76
CA VAL A 154 6.95 -21.14 -33.66
C VAL A 154 8.38 -20.87 -34.13
N LYS A 155 8.88 -21.60 -35.13
CA LYS A 155 10.21 -21.38 -35.71
C LYS A 155 10.29 -20.02 -36.40
N GLU A 156 9.25 -19.63 -37.14
CA GLU A 156 9.16 -18.32 -37.78
C GLU A 156 9.05 -17.20 -36.74
N MET A 157 8.26 -17.39 -35.67
CA MET A 157 8.23 -16.43 -34.54
C MET A 157 9.61 -16.24 -33.92
N CYS A 158 10.35 -17.32 -33.72
CA CYS A 158 11.72 -17.24 -33.21
C CYS A 158 12.65 -16.48 -34.16
N GLN A 159 12.50 -16.68 -35.47
CA GLN A 159 13.31 -15.98 -36.47
C GLN A 159 12.98 -14.48 -36.49
N LEU A 160 11.71 -14.13 -36.39
CA LEU A 160 11.24 -12.75 -36.30
C LEU A 160 11.78 -12.06 -35.03
N THR A 161 11.66 -12.73 -33.88
CA THR A 161 12.20 -12.21 -32.62
C THR A 161 13.72 -11.98 -32.72
N LYS A 162 14.46 -12.93 -33.32
CA LYS A 162 15.90 -12.79 -33.57
C LYS A 162 16.25 -11.63 -34.50
N LYS A 163 15.43 -11.40 -35.54
CA LYS A 163 15.56 -10.24 -36.44
C LYS A 163 15.52 -8.95 -35.62
N TRP A 164 14.57 -8.81 -34.71
CA TRP A 164 14.42 -7.59 -33.90
C TRP A 164 15.45 -7.43 -32.78
N ILE A 165 15.91 -8.53 -32.17
CA ILE A 165 17.06 -8.50 -31.26
C ILE A 165 18.29 -7.95 -31.99
N ASN A 166 18.61 -8.50 -33.18
CA ASN A 166 19.74 -8.01 -33.97
C ASN A 166 19.57 -6.55 -34.39
N TRP A 167 18.35 -6.18 -34.80
CA TRP A 167 18.03 -4.80 -35.14
C TRP A 167 18.35 -3.84 -33.99
N CYS A 168 18.03 -4.18 -32.74
CA CYS A 168 18.33 -3.35 -31.58
C CYS A 168 19.83 -3.11 -31.43
N TYR A 169 20.64 -4.16 -31.53
CA TYR A 169 22.10 -4.03 -31.46
C TYR A 169 22.70 -3.21 -32.60
N ASP A 170 22.11 -3.31 -33.79
CA ASP A 170 22.63 -2.68 -34.99
C ASP A 170 22.15 -1.21 -35.14
N ASN A 171 21.00 -0.84 -34.53
CA ASN A 171 20.34 0.45 -34.74
C ASN A 171 20.18 1.33 -33.49
N LEU A 172 20.21 0.75 -32.29
CA LEU A 172 20.08 1.52 -31.04
C LEU A 172 21.45 1.73 -30.42
N HIS A 173 22.13 0.65 -30.02
CA HIS A 173 23.44 0.71 -29.41
C HIS A 173 24.11 -0.68 -29.37
N PRO A 174 25.44 -0.81 -29.54
CA PRO A 174 26.12 -2.10 -29.43
C PRO A 174 25.96 -2.78 -28.06
N ASN A 175 25.83 -1.98 -27.00
CA ASN A 175 25.59 -2.44 -25.63
C ASN A 175 24.10 -2.31 -25.21
N ALA A 176 23.17 -2.23 -26.16
CA ALA A 176 21.74 -2.24 -25.85
C ALA A 176 21.38 -3.50 -25.04
N LYS A 177 20.53 -3.35 -24.02
CA LYS A 177 19.99 -4.51 -23.29
C LYS A 177 18.61 -4.83 -23.86
N VAL A 178 18.42 -6.09 -24.26
CA VAL A 178 17.14 -6.58 -24.78
C VAL A 178 16.55 -7.59 -23.80
N LEU A 179 15.34 -7.33 -23.30
CA LEU A 179 14.56 -8.24 -22.48
C LEU A 179 13.32 -8.67 -23.27
N ILE A 180 12.85 -9.90 -23.11
CA ILE A 180 11.68 -10.41 -23.84
C ILE A 180 10.68 -11.02 -22.85
N ASN A 181 9.50 -10.44 -22.76
CA ASN A 181 8.36 -10.94 -22.01
C ASN A 181 7.56 -11.95 -22.84
N ILE A 182 7.30 -13.12 -22.26
CA ILE A 182 6.31 -14.07 -22.77
C ILE A 182 4.98 -13.71 -22.10
N ARG A 183 4.11 -13.04 -22.86
CA ARG A 183 2.82 -12.54 -22.39
C ARG A 183 1.87 -13.69 -22.04
N ASP A 184 1.03 -13.50 -21.01
CA ASP A 184 0.01 -14.44 -20.56
C ASP A 184 0.48 -15.91 -20.54
N ILE A 185 1.67 -16.17 -19.97
CA ILE A 185 2.37 -17.45 -20.16
C ILE A 185 1.54 -18.65 -19.70
N GLY A 186 0.67 -18.47 -18.69
CA GLY A 186 -0.18 -19.54 -18.19
C GLY A 186 -1.12 -20.13 -19.24
N GLU A 187 -1.65 -19.30 -20.14
CA GLU A 187 -2.51 -19.79 -21.24
C GLU A 187 -1.75 -20.66 -22.22
N VAL A 188 -0.45 -20.38 -22.40
CA VAL A 188 0.45 -21.13 -23.28
C VAL A 188 0.98 -22.38 -22.60
N MET A 189 1.36 -22.31 -21.31
CA MET A 189 1.92 -23.44 -20.56
C MET A 189 0.90 -24.53 -20.28
N ASP A 190 -0.39 -24.18 -20.13
CA ASP A 190 -1.48 -25.14 -19.97
C ASP A 190 -1.69 -25.96 -21.25
N LYS A 191 -1.81 -25.30 -22.40
CA LYS A 191 -2.21 -25.94 -23.66
C LYS A 191 -1.04 -26.37 -24.55
N TYR A 192 -0.01 -25.54 -24.64
CA TYR A 192 1.09 -25.67 -25.59
C TYR A 192 2.47 -25.37 -24.98
N PRO A 193 2.86 -26.00 -23.85
CA PRO A 193 4.12 -25.70 -23.16
C PRO A 193 5.36 -25.89 -24.05
N TRP A 194 5.26 -26.78 -25.04
CA TRP A 194 6.32 -27.00 -26.03
C TRP A 194 6.66 -25.74 -26.85
N ARG A 195 5.72 -24.80 -27.03
CA ARG A 195 5.97 -23.53 -27.76
C ARG A 195 6.94 -22.64 -26.98
N VAL A 196 6.70 -22.47 -25.68
CA VAL A 196 7.59 -21.77 -24.75
C VAL A 196 8.96 -22.44 -24.75
N CYS A 197 9.02 -23.76 -24.55
CA CYS A 197 10.30 -24.48 -24.53
C CYS A 197 11.08 -24.36 -25.85
N LYS A 198 10.40 -24.44 -27.01
CA LYS A 198 11.05 -24.24 -28.32
C LYS A 198 11.55 -22.81 -28.48
N PHE A 199 10.78 -21.82 -28.04
CA PHE A 199 11.17 -20.42 -28.08
C PHE A 199 12.42 -20.16 -27.22
N VAL A 200 12.38 -20.51 -25.93
CA VAL A 200 13.50 -20.34 -24.99
C VAL A 200 14.76 -21.02 -25.52
N LYS A 201 14.64 -22.27 -26.00
CA LYS A 201 15.75 -23.00 -26.64
C LYS A 201 16.30 -22.28 -27.87
N SER A 202 15.43 -21.72 -28.69
CA SER A 202 15.84 -21.00 -29.90
C SER A 202 16.63 -19.73 -29.58
N ILE A 203 16.19 -18.96 -28.59
CA ILE A 203 16.87 -17.75 -28.12
C ILE A 203 18.19 -18.10 -27.42
N SER A 204 18.20 -19.11 -26.54
CA SER A 204 19.40 -19.53 -25.81
C SER A 204 20.52 -20.04 -26.73
N LYS A 205 20.18 -20.53 -27.93
CA LYS A 205 21.13 -20.93 -28.98
C LYS A 205 21.75 -19.78 -29.77
N MET A 206 21.32 -18.53 -29.57
CA MET A 206 21.96 -17.40 -30.24
C MET A 206 23.43 -17.26 -29.83
N PRO A 207 24.29 -16.65 -30.66
CA PRO A 207 25.67 -16.34 -30.27
C PRO A 207 25.69 -15.49 -28.99
N THR A 208 26.61 -15.78 -28.06
CA THR A 208 26.65 -15.13 -26.73
C THR A 208 26.59 -13.60 -26.79
N GLN A 209 27.29 -12.98 -27.76
CA GLN A 209 27.33 -11.53 -27.94
C GLN A 209 26.04 -10.90 -28.50
N LYS A 210 25.10 -11.71 -28.97
CA LYS A 210 23.81 -11.30 -29.52
C LYS A 210 22.63 -11.92 -28.77
N ARG A 211 22.87 -12.71 -27.71
CA ARG A 211 21.80 -13.18 -26.83
C ARG A 211 21.16 -11.97 -26.14
N PRO A 212 19.84 -12.00 -25.86
CA PRO A 212 19.22 -10.95 -25.08
C PRO A 212 19.86 -10.84 -23.69
N PHE A 213 19.63 -9.72 -23.02
CA PHE A 213 20.00 -9.52 -21.62
C PHE A 213 19.25 -10.46 -20.69
N GLY A 214 18.01 -10.80 -21.03
CA GLY A 214 17.21 -11.75 -20.26
C GLY A 214 15.93 -12.16 -20.96
N LEU A 215 15.15 -12.97 -20.25
CA LEU A 215 13.77 -13.29 -20.54
C LEU A 215 12.90 -12.85 -19.36
N ALA A 216 11.63 -12.65 -19.61
CA ALA A 216 10.61 -12.43 -18.59
C ALA A 216 9.35 -13.22 -18.97
N PHE A 217 8.49 -13.43 -17.99
CA PHE A 217 7.13 -13.90 -18.23
C PHE A 217 6.17 -13.20 -17.27
N GLU A 218 4.92 -13.09 -17.70
CA GLU A 218 3.83 -12.56 -16.88
C GLU A 218 2.77 -13.61 -16.58
N GLU A 219 2.21 -13.51 -15.39
CA GLU A 219 1.12 -14.35 -14.92
C GLU A 219 -0.12 -13.51 -14.59
N SER A 220 -1.29 -13.95 -15.08
CA SER A 220 -2.55 -13.20 -15.05
C SER A 220 -3.32 -13.21 -13.70
N GLY A 221 -2.68 -13.65 -12.62
CA GLY A 221 -3.23 -13.79 -11.28
C GLY A 221 -4.13 -14.99 -11.06
N LYS A 222 -4.16 -15.94 -11.99
CA LYS A 222 -5.08 -17.11 -12.00
C LYS A 222 -4.43 -18.38 -11.48
N SER A 223 -3.11 -18.45 -11.55
CA SER A 223 -2.34 -19.69 -11.41
C SER A 223 -1.79 -19.84 -10.00
N MET A 224 -1.55 -21.08 -9.57
CA MET A 224 -1.02 -21.35 -8.24
C MET A 224 0.48 -20.99 -8.17
N PRO A 225 1.01 -20.55 -7.00
CA PRO A 225 2.43 -20.25 -6.84
C PRO A 225 3.35 -21.38 -7.35
N GLU A 226 3.04 -22.63 -7.02
CA GLU A 226 3.82 -23.80 -7.41
C GLU A 226 3.84 -24.02 -8.93
N GLU A 227 2.73 -23.73 -9.62
CA GLU A 227 2.65 -23.85 -11.08
C GLU A 227 3.58 -22.84 -11.75
N CYS A 228 3.54 -21.59 -11.29
CA CYS A 228 4.39 -20.51 -11.77
C CYS A 228 5.88 -20.79 -11.49
N GLY A 229 6.18 -21.33 -10.30
CA GLY A 229 7.51 -21.81 -9.94
C GLY A 229 8.01 -22.87 -10.93
N GLN A 230 7.19 -23.87 -11.26
CA GLN A 230 7.57 -24.88 -12.26
C GLN A 230 7.82 -24.28 -13.66
N TRP A 231 7.08 -23.23 -14.06
CA TRP A 231 7.36 -22.54 -15.32
C TRP A 231 8.72 -21.82 -15.27
N ALA A 232 9.01 -21.10 -14.19
CA ALA A 232 10.31 -20.45 -13.98
C ALA A 232 11.45 -21.47 -14.06
N ARG A 233 11.31 -22.60 -13.36
CA ARG A 233 12.28 -23.70 -13.35
C ARG A 233 12.48 -24.31 -14.74
N ALA A 234 11.41 -24.56 -15.47
CA ALA A 234 11.50 -25.11 -16.83
C ALA A 234 12.24 -24.16 -17.78
N ILE A 235 11.95 -22.85 -17.73
CA ILE A 235 12.64 -21.83 -18.52
C ILE A 235 14.13 -21.77 -18.13
N ARG A 236 14.41 -21.69 -16.82
CA ARG A 236 15.78 -21.63 -16.27
C ARG A 236 16.62 -22.84 -16.68
N ASN A 237 16.10 -24.06 -16.55
CA ASN A 237 16.80 -25.27 -16.96
C ASN A 237 17.19 -25.24 -18.44
N ILE A 238 16.29 -24.78 -19.32
CA ILE A 238 16.60 -24.64 -20.75
C ILE A 238 17.67 -23.56 -20.98
N MET A 239 17.60 -22.43 -20.26
CA MET A 239 18.64 -21.39 -20.37
C MET A 239 20.01 -21.96 -19.96
N ASP A 240 20.06 -22.69 -18.86
CA ASP A 240 21.30 -23.25 -18.31
C ASP A 240 21.89 -24.36 -19.19
N ASP A 241 21.05 -25.22 -19.78
CA ASP A 241 21.45 -26.27 -20.76
C ASP A 241 22.19 -25.69 -21.98
N PHE A 242 21.96 -24.41 -22.30
CA PHE A 242 22.60 -23.68 -23.41
C PHE A 242 23.58 -22.60 -22.95
N ASP A 243 23.99 -22.66 -21.67
CA ASP A 243 24.91 -21.72 -21.02
C ASP A 243 24.47 -20.25 -21.17
N TYR A 244 23.17 -19.99 -21.13
CA TYR A 244 22.61 -18.65 -21.23
C TYR A 244 22.54 -18.00 -19.85
N LYS A 245 23.56 -17.19 -19.52
CA LYS A 245 23.69 -16.42 -18.27
C LYS A 245 22.79 -15.17 -18.18
N GLY A 246 21.73 -15.10 -19.00
CA GLY A 246 20.79 -13.99 -18.97
C GLY A 246 19.88 -14.03 -17.74
N ARG A 247 19.28 -12.88 -17.43
CA ARG A 247 18.30 -12.75 -16.33
C ARG A 247 16.98 -13.42 -16.72
N LEU A 248 16.30 -14.00 -15.75
CA LEU A 248 14.90 -14.42 -15.85
C LEU A 248 14.06 -13.62 -14.87
N LEU A 249 13.09 -12.85 -15.36
CA LEU A 249 12.22 -12.03 -14.52
C LEU A 249 10.79 -12.56 -14.53
N VAL A 250 10.05 -12.25 -13.47
CA VAL A 250 8.61 -12.53 -13.38
C VAL A 250 7.80 -11.27 -13.11
N HIS A 251 6.61 -11.20 -13.68
CA HIS A 251 5.53 -10.25 -13.34
C HIS A 251 4.28 -11.04 -12.95
N VAL A 252 3.59 -10.64 -11.88
CA VAL A 252 2.46 -11.42 -11.34
C VAL A 252 1.31 -10.49 -10.98
N HIS A 253 0.13 -10.73 -11.55
CA HIS A 253 -1.09 -10.03 -11.19
C HIS A 253 -1.77 -10.61 -9.94
N GLU A 254 -2.55 -9.80 -9.22
CA GLU A 254 -3.09 -10.13 -7.89
C GLU A 254 -4.49 -10.76 -7.88
N LYS A 255 -5.05 -11.11 -9.03
CA LYS A 255 -6.48 -11.43 -9.21
C LYS A 255 -7.14 -12.29 -8.10
N TYR A 256 -6.44 -13.30 -7.55
CA TYR A 256 -6.95 -14.16 -6.46
C TYR A 256 -6.17 -14.12 -5.14
N GLY A 257 -5.30 -13.13 -4.91
CA GLY A 257 -4.65 -12.95 -3.61
C GLY A 257 -3.33 -13.70 -3.41
N TYR A 258 -2.66 -14.10 -4.50
CA TYR A 258 -1.44 -14.93 -4.45
C TYR A 258 -0.20 -14.23 -4.99
N CYS A 259 -0.26 -12.98 -5.47
CA CYS A 259 0.82 -12.41 -6.28
C CYS A 259 2.18 -12.40 -5.58
N ASP A 260 2.21 -12.02 -4.30
CA ASP A 260 3.46 -11.92 -3.54
C ASP A 260 4.07 -13.32 -3.28
N ALA A 261 3.24 -14.32 -2.98
CA ALA A 261 3.67 -15.69 -2.78
C ALA A 261 4.19 -16.31 -4.09
N THR A 262 3.47 -16.08 -5.19
CA THR A 262 3.85 -16.51 -6.53
C THR A 262 5.16 -15.88 -6.99
N ALA A 263 5.37 -14.57 -6.73
CA ALA A 263 6.63 -13.92 -7.06
C ALA A 263 7.82 -14.55 -6.30
N LEU A 264 7.66 -14.83 -5.00
CA LEU A 264 8.70 -15.51 -4.21
C LEU A 264 8.94 -16.94 -4.71
N GLU A 265 7.91 -17.69 -5.08
CA GLU A 265 8.06 -19.06 -5.60
C GLU A 265 8.84 -19.06 -6.93
N CYS A 266 8.52 -18.15 -7.84
CA CYS A 266 9.25 -17.98 -9.09
C CYS A 266 10.74 -17.63 -8.87
N LEU A 267 11.04 -16.79 -7.87
CA LEU A 267 12.43 -16.48 -7.48
C LEU A 267 13.14 -17.73 -6.94
N ILE A 268 12.49 -18.49 -6.06
CA ILE A 268 13.02 -19.77 -5.52
C ILE A 268 13.33 -20.75 -6.67
N ASP A 269 12.48 -20.78 -7.69
CA ASP A 269 12.53 -21.76 -8.77
C ASP A 269 13.36 -21.37 -9.99
N GLY A 270 13.96 -20.16 -10.01
CA GLY A 270 14.98 -19.82 -11.00
C GLY A 270 14.89 -18.44 -11.64
N CYS A 271 13.92 -17.61 -11.23
CA CYS A 271 13.93 -16.19 -11.57
C CYS A 271 15.04 -15.46 -10.80
N ASP A 272 15.70 -14.53 -11.47
CA ASP A 272 16.73 -13.66 -10.91
C ASP A 272 16.16 -12.35 -10.38
N GLY A 273 14.88 -12.07 -10.63
CA GLY A 273 14.30 -10.77 -10.37
C GLY A 273 12.82 -10.65 -10.66
N VAL A 274 12.29 -9.47 -10.35
CA VAL A 274 10.89 -9.11 -10.61
C VAL A 274 10.80 -7.90 -11.54
N TRP A 275 9.82 -7.95 -12.42
CA TRP A 275 9.34 -6.81 -13.19
C TRP A 275 8.06 -6.32 -12.50
N ALA A 276 8.15 -5.21 -11.76
CA ALA A 276 7.08 -4.79 -10.86
C ALA A 276 7.09 -3.28 -10.58
N SER A 277 5.93 -2.71 -10.27
CA SER A 277 5.82 -1.42 -9.58
C SER A 277 6.29 -1.53 -8.12
N VAL A 278 6.74 -0.41 -7.55
CA VAL A 278 7.07 -0.28 -6.13
C VAL A 278 5.83 -0.43 -5.23
N CYS A 279 4.64 -0.10 -5.76
CA CYS A 279 3.35 -0.32 -5.10
C CYS A 279 2.59 -1.51 -5.74
N GLY A 280 1.50 -1.92 -5.09
CA GLY A 280 0.62 -2.99 -5.58
C GLY A 280 -0.33 -2.56 -6.71
N GLU A 281 -0.48 -1.25 -6.96
CA GLU A 281 -1.34 -0.73 -8.02
C GLU A 281 -0.90 -1.22 -9.40
N GLY A 282 -1.86 -1.69 -10.20
CA GLY A 282 -1.62 -2.32 -11.50
C GLY A 282 -2.91 -2.78 -12.15
N ALA A 283 -2.79 -3.52 -13.26
CA ALA A 283 -3.97 -4.03 -13.96
C ALA A 283 -4.86 -4.94 -13.09
N SER A 284 -6.16 -4.97 -13.38
CA SER A 284 -7.16 -5.76 -12.63
C SER A 284 -7.22 -5.39 -11.14
N MET A 285 -6.74 -6.28 -10.26
CA MET A 285 -6.71 -6.08 -8.80
C MET A 285 -5.35 -5.56 -8.31
N GLY A 286 -4.39 -5.36 -9.21
CA GLY A 286 -3.01 -5.03 -8.89
C GLY A 286 -2.03 -6.13 -9.27
N GLN A 287 -0.84 -6.06 -8.68
CA GLN A 287 0.29 -6.93 -8.98
C GLN A 287 1.22 -7.07 -7.78
N ALA A 288 2.12 -8.06 -7.82
CA ALA A 288 3.18 -8.21 -6.83
C ALA A 288 4.05 -6.96 -6.79
N SER A 289 4.16 -6.33 -5.62
CA SER A 289 4.92 -5.09 -5.48
C SER A 289 6.38 -5.36 -5.13
N SER A 290 7.31 -4.63 -5.73
CA SER A 290 8.73 -4.78 -5.37
C SER A 290 9.00 -4.39 -3.92
N CYS A 291 8.20 -3.48 -3.33
CA CYS A 291 8.26 -3.17 -1.90
C CYS A 291 7.99 -4.42 -1.04
N VAL A 292 6.87 -5.12 -1.26
CA VAL A 292 6.52 -6.31 -0.47
C VAL A 292 7.46 -7.48 -0.75
N THR A 293 7.87 -7.69 -2.01
CA THR A 293 8.86 -8.72 -2.36
C THR A 293 10.18 -8.52 -1.62
N LEU A 294 10.76 -7.30 -1.71
CA LEU A 294 12.04 -7.00 -1.08
C LEU A 294 11.97 -7.10 0.46
N LEU A 295 10.87 -6.64 1.07
CA LEU A 295 10.69 -6.77 2.53
C LEU A 295 10.58 -8.21 2.99
N ASN A 296 9.93 -9.09 2.21
CA ASN A 296 9.92 -10.53 2.52
C ASN A 296 11.33 -11.14 2.42
N MET A 297 12.13 -10.75 1.43
CA MET A 297 13.52 -11.20 1.34
C MET A 297 14.37 -10.71 2.52
N ILE A 298 14.19 -9.46 2.96
CA ILE A 298 14.87 -8.88 4.13
C ILE A 298 14.48 -9.64 5.39
N ARG A 299 13.18 -9.91 5.59
CA ARG A 299 12.67 -10.71 6.71
C ARG A 299 13.28 -12.12 6.74
N LEU A 300 13.52 -12.72 5.58
CA LEU A 300 14.19 -14.02 5.47
C LEU A 300 15.71 -13.95 5.75
N GLY A 301 16.28 -12.74 5.88
CA GLY A 301 17.68 -12.51 6.21
C GLY A 301 18.56 -12.06 5.03
N ASN A 302 17.98 -11.65 3.90
CA ASN A 302 18.75 -11.21 2.74
C ASN A 302 19.45 -9.86 2.99
N LYS A 303 20.76 -9.93 3.21
CA LYS A 303 21.62 -8.75 3.45
C LYS A 303 22.08 -8.06 2.16
N LYS A 304 21.98 -8.71 0.99
CA LYS A 304 22.38 -8.13 -0.30
C LYS A 304 21.36 -7.08 -0.74
N VAL A 305 20.07 -7.36 -0.55
CA VAL A 305 18.98 -6.40 -0.77
C VAL A 305 19.21 -5.11 0.00
N LEU A 306 19.56 -5.21 1.30
CA LEU A 306 19.85 -4.04 2.15
C LEU A 306 21.05 -3.21 1.67
N LYS A 307 22.00 -3.81 0.96
CA LYS A 307 23.17 -3.12 0.39
C LYS A 307 22.88 -2.51 -0.97
N GLN A 308 21.97 -3.12 -1.73
CA GLN A 308 21.69 -2.77 -3.10
C GLN A 308 20.65 -1.64 -3.22
N TYR A 309 19.70 -1.58 -2.28
CA TYR A 309 18.55 -0.68 -2.34
C TYR A 309 18.37 0.11 -1.04
N ASN A 310 17.73 1.27 -1.16
CA ASN A 310 17.32 2.08 -0.02
C ASN A 310 16.02 1.52 0.59
N CYS A 311 16.16 0.40 1.32
CA CYS A 311 15.01 -0.35 1.81
C CYS A 311 14.17 0.40 2.85
N GLN A 312 14.76 1.36 3.58
CA GLN A 312 14.03 2.21 4.53
C GLN A 312 13.06 3.17 3.82
N TYR A 313 13.32 3.53 2.56
CA TYR A 313 12.46 4.42 1.78
C TYR A 313 11.34 3.70 1.02
N LEU A 314 11.43 2.38 0.83
CA LEU A 314 10.48 1.59 0.03
C LEU A 314 9.01 1.82 0.44
N ARG A 315 8.74 1.86 1.75
CA ARG A 315 7.39 2.11 2.26
C ARG A 315 6.86 3.48 1.84
N LYS A 316 7.68 4.53 1.95
CA LYS A 316 7.29 5.88 1.59
C LYS A 316 7.05 5.98 0.09
N ALA A 317 7.95 5.44 -0.73
CA ALA A 317 7.77 5.41 -2.18
C ALA A 317 6.47 4.69 -2.58
N ALA A 318 6.18 3.52 -2.01
CA ALA A 318 4.95 2.78 -2.30
C ALA A 318 3.69 3.61 -1.94
N ILE A 319 3.69 4.30 -0.80
CA ILE A 319 2.59 5.19 -0.40
C ILE A 319 2.40 6.35 -1.38
N GLU A 320 3.49 7.04 -1.72
CA GLU A 320 3.42 8.21 -2.60
C GLU A 320 3.04 7.82 -4.04
N VAL A 321 3.57 6.73 -4.57
CA VAL A 321 3.18 6.22 -5.90
C VAL A 321 1.70 5.83 -5.90
N THR A 322 1.20 5.12 -4.89
CA THR A 322 -0.25 4.84 -4.77
C THR A 322 -1.08 6.13 -4.76
N LYS A 323 -0.67 7.16 -4.00
CA LYS A 323 -1.38 8.46 -3.97
C LYS A 323 -1.39 9.15 -5.33
N ILE A 324 -0.26 9.16 -6.04
CA ILE A 324 -0.17 9.77 -7.36
C ILE A 324 -1.09 9.03 -8.35
N SER A 325 -1.12 7.70 -8.30
CA SER A 325 -1.88 6.89 -9.25
C SER A 325 -3.38 6.81 -8.96
N THR A 326 -3.78 6.86 -7.68
CA THR A 326 -5.19 6.66 -7.28
C THR A 326 -5.85 7.94 -6.74
N GLY A 327 -5.07 8.94 -6.35
CA GLY A 327 -5.54 10.11 -5.59
C GLY A 327 -5.85 9.81 -4.12
N LYS A 328 -5.56 8.60 -3.62
CA LYS A 328 -5.88 8.15 -2.26
C LYS A 328 -4.67 7.51 -1.59
N HIS A 329 -4.71 7.42 -0.27
CA HIS A 329 -3.76 6.59 0.46
C HIS A 329 -3.96 5.10 0.11
N PRO A 330 -2.90 4.27 0.23
CA PRO A 330 -3.06 2.82 0.17
C PRO A 330 -4.12 2.33 1.13
N HIS A 331 -4.75 1.21 0.77
CA HIS A 331 -5.71 0.58 1.66
C HIS A 331 -5.08 0.27 3.02
N ASP A 332 -5.82 0.49 4.10
CA ASP A 332 -5.32 0.38 5.48
C ASP A 332 -4.67 -0.97 5.79
N LYS A 333 -5.17 -2.05 5.17
CA LYS A 333 -4.66 -3.43 5.34
C LYS A 333 -3.58 -3.84 4.33
N GLN A 334 -3.12 -2.94 3.46
CA GLN A 334 -2.09 -3.26 2.49
C GLN A 334 -0.81 -3.72 3.22
N PRO A 335 -0.25 -4.90 2.89
CA PRO A 335 0.99 -5.38 3.51
C PRO A 335 2.11 -4.35 3.40
N VAL A 336 2.92 -4.22 4.46
CA VAL A 336 4.09 -3.32 4.58
C VAL A 336 3.78 -1.82 4.61
N PHE A 337 2.96 -1.31 3.71
CA PHE A 337 2.79 0.13 3.48
C PHE A 337 1.36 0.66 3.69
N GLY A 338 0.42 -0.20 4.07
CA GLY A 338 -0.86 0.22 4.64
C GLY A 338 -0.68 0.82 6.04
N ARG A 339 -1.64 1.64 6.47
CA ARG A 339 -1.61 2.29 7.80
C ARG A 339 -1.49 1.26 8.93
N ARG A 340 -2.23 0.15 8.83
CA ARG A 340 -2.31 -0.88 9.86
C ARG A 340 -1.14 -1.86 9.85
N ALA A 341 -0.26 -1.81 8.84
CA ALA A 341 0.88 -2.72 8.72
C ALA A 341 1.91 -2.52 9.84
N LEU A 342 1.84 -1.39 10.55
CA LEU A 342 2.76 -1.02 11.63
C LEU A 342 2.10 -1.09 13.01
N ASP A 343 0.81 -1.45 13.09
CA ASP A 343 0.07 -1.48 14.35
C ASP A 343 0.65 -2.52 15.31
N TYR A 344 0.84 -2.13 16.57
CA TYR A 344 1.20 -3.03 17.66
C TYR A 344 -0.07 -3.55 18.33
N VAL A 345 -0.40 -4.84 18.15
CA VAL A 345 -1.67 -5.43 18.63
C VAL A 345 -1.48 -6.40 19.81
N PHE A 346 -0.26 -6.91 20.06
CA PHE A 346 0.09 -7.80 21.17
C PHE A 346 1.59 -7.75 21.48
N ASN A 347 2.02 -8.32 22.62
CA ASN A 347 3.44 -8.51 22.93
C ASN A 347 4.14 -9.33 21.83
N LEU A 348 4.88 -8.65 20.96
CA LEU A 348 5.63 -9.28 19.88
C LEU A 348 6.94 -9.86 20.41
N ASN A 349 7.38 -10.96 19.79
CA ASN A 349 8.67 -11.57 20.08
C ASN A 349 9.81 -10.64 19.60
N LYS A 350 10.81 -10.38 20.45
CA LYS A 350 11.94 -9.47 20.16
C LYS A 350 12.83 -9.96 19.01
N ASP A 351 12.73 -11.24 18.64
CA ASP A 351 13.56 -11.86 17.61
C ASP A 351 13.00 -11.70 16.18
N GLU A 352 11.84 -11.05 15.99
CA GLU A 352 11.23 -10.83 14.68
C GLU A 352 11.57 -9.45 14.09
N LEU A 353 11.58 -9.35 12.75
CA LEU A 353 11.73 -8.05 12.08
C LEU A 353 10.49 -7.18 12.34
N HIS A 354 10.63 -6.19 13.22
CA HIS A 354 9.61 -5.17 13.45
C HIS A 354 9.64 -4.11 12.33
N LEU A 355 8.57 -4.04 11.54
CA LEU A 355 8.48 -3.09 10.42
C LEU A 355 8.58 -1.63 10.86
N ALA A 356 7.97 -1.28 12.00
CA ALA A 356 8.01 0.07 12.53
C ALA A 356 9.46 0.51 12.85
N ASP A 357 10.19 -0.32 13.62
CA ASP A 357 11.61 -0.11 13.93
C ASP A 357 12.46 -0.06 12.65
N PHE A 358 12.21 -0.98 11.70
CA PHE A 358 12.93 -1.04 10.44
C PHE A 358 12.79 0.24 9.62
N PHE A 359 11.58 0.83 9.59
CA PHE A 359 11.30 2.09 8.91
C PHE A 359 11.60 3.32 9.77
N GLY A 360 12.05 3.15 11.02
CA GLY A 360 12.34 4.24 11.94
C GLY A 360 11.10 5.07 12.29
N VAL A 361 9.93 4.43 12.37
CA VAL A 361 8.66 5.08 12.71
C VAL A 361 8.08 4.46 13.97
N GLU A 362 7.37 5.28 14.74
CA GLU A 362 6.73 4.79 15.95
C GLU A 362 5.52 3.90 15.61
N ALA A 363 5.50 2.69 16.18
CA ALA A 363 4.38 1.78 16.05
C ALA A 363 3.19 2.28 16.87
N PRO A 364 2.02 2.55 16.26
CA PRO A 364 0.84 2.89 17.04
C PRO A 364 0.36 1.67 17.83
N VAL A 365 0.19 1.82 19.14
CA VAL A 365 -0.43 0.78 19.98
C VAL A 365 -1.92 0.70 19.69
N ARG A 366 -2.42 -0.46 19.28
CA ARG A 366 -3.84 -0.66 18.98
C ARG A 366 -4.64 -0.86 20.26
N ILE A 367 -5.66 -0.03 20.43
CA ILE A 367 -6.64 -0.20 21.50
C ILE A 367 -7.79 -1.07 21.02
N THR A 368 -8.03 -2.16 21.75
CA THR A 368 -9.08 -3.14 21.53
C THR A 368 -9.57 -3.66 22.88
N THR A 369 -10.63 -4.46 22.87
CA THR A 369 -11.12 -5.17 24.08
C THR A 369 -10.09 -6.10 24.72
N MET A 370 -9.04 -6.48 23.97
CA MET A 370 -7.97 -7.35 24.47
C MET A 370 -6.74 -6.59 24.96
N SER A 371 -6.72 -5.26 24.80
CA SER A 371 -5.57 -4.45 25.23
C SER A 371 -5.34 -4.55 26.74
N SER A 372 -4.07 -4.57 27.15
CA SER A 372 -3.72 -4.51 28.57
C SER A 372 -3.78 -3.05 29.07
N PRO A 373 -3.89 -2.82 30.39
CA PRO A 373 -3.78 -1.47 30.95
C PRO A 373 -2.48 -0.77 30.54
N GLU A 374 -1.37 -1.49 30.42
CA GLU A 374 -0.09 -0.95 29.95
C GLU A 374 -0.17 -0.47 28.50
N MET A 375 -0.87 -1.19 27.63
CA MET A 375 -1.09 -0.77 26.24
C MET A 375 -1.94 0.50 26.16
N ILE A 376 -2.99 0.59 26.98
CA ILE A 376 -3.86 1.78 27.06
C ILE A 376 -3.05 2.99 27.53
N ARG A 377 -2.31 2.84 28.64
CA ARG A 377 -1.40 3.88 29.16
C ARG A 377 -0.36 4.30 28.13
N THR A 378 0.30 3.34 27.49
CA THR A 378 1.31 3.65 26.46
C THR A 378 0.68 4.45 25.34
N ARG A 379 -0.52 4.09 24.87
CA ARG A 379 -1.20 4.83 23.82
C ARG A 379 -1.58 6.25 24.22
N LEU A 380 -2.02 6.48 25.46
CA LEU A 380 -2.25 7.84 25.98
C LEU A 380 -0.98 8.68 25.85
N ILE A 381 0.15 8.15 26.32
CA ILE A 381 1.45 8.83 26.25
C ILE A 381 1.86 9.12 24.79
N GLN A 382 1.68 8.15 23.89
CA GLN A 382 1.97 8.32 22.45
C GLN A 382 1.17 9.44 21.79
N LEU A 383 -0.08 9.64 22.23
CA LEU A 383 -0.99 10.59 21.61
C LEU A 383 -0.93 11.98 22.24
N PHE A 384 -0.63 12.06 23.53
CA PHE A 384 -0.82 13.27 24.35
C PHE A 384 0.42 13.73 25.11
N GLY A 385 1.51 12.95 25.10
CA GLY A 385 2.67 13.20 25.96
C GLY A 385 2.53 12.54 27.32
N ASP A 386 3.59 12.56 28.14
CA ASP A 386 3.54 11.97 29.48
C ASP A 386 2.79 12.89 30.44
N ASP A 387 1.92 12.31 31.27
CA ASP A 387 1.13 13.02 32.28
C ASP A 387 0.98 12.17 33.54
N THR A 388 0.97 12.81 34.71
CA THR A 388 0.83 12.13 36.01
C THR A 388 -0.48 11.36 36.16
N GLN A 389 -1.54 11.77 35.46
CA GLN A 389 -2.82 11.08 35.43
C GLN A 389 -2.78 9.81 34.57
N PHE A 390 -1.82 9.66 33.66
CA PHE A 390 -1.68 8.47 32.81
C PHE A 390 -1.05 7.31 33.60
N ASN A 391 -1.77 6.84 34.61
CA ASN A 391 -1.38 5.76 35.51
C ASN A 391 -2.14 4.45 35.19
N LEU A 392 -1.67 3.35 35.78
CA LEU A 392 -2.25 2.03 35.52
C LEU A 392 -3.64 1.84 36.12
N GLU A 393 -3.98 2.57 37.18
CA GLU A 393 -5.30 2.48 37.82
C GLU A 393 -6.39 3.01 36.89
N ILE A 394 -6.19 4.21 36.34
CA ILE A 394 -7.10 4.78 35.33
C ILE A 394 -7.14 3.88 34.09
N ALA A 395 -6.00 3.37 33.62
CA ALA A 395 -5.96 2.47 32.47
C ALA A 395 -6.73 1.14 32.70
N VAL A 396 -6.72 0.61 33.94
CA VAL A 396 -7.57 -0.54 34.33
C VAL A 396 -9.05 -0.17 34.26
N ARG A 397 -9.43 1.02 34.74
CA ARG A 397 -10.81 1.50 34.69
C ARG A 397 -11.29 1.72 33.26
N MET A 398 -10.47 2.35 32.41
CA MET A 398 -10.73 2.50 30.96
C MET A 398 -11.00 1.15 30.30
N LYS A 399 -10.23 0.11 30.66
CA LYS A 399 -10.45 -1.24 30.15
C LYS A 399 -11.80 -1.80 30.55
N GLU A 400 -12.21 -1.64 31.81
CA GLU A 400 -13.52 -2.14 32.27
C GLU A 400 -14.67 -1.40 31.58
N LEU A 401 -14.54 -0.08 31.35
CA LEU A 401 -15.53 0.72 30.62
C LEU A 401 -15.71 0.26 29.17
N ILE A 402 -14.62 -0.05 28.46
CA ILE A 402 -14.71 -0.65 27.11
C ILE A 402 -15.56 -1.93 27.14
N LEU A 403 -15.41 -2.76 28.18
CA LEU A 403 -16.17 -4.00 28.32
C LEU A 403 -17.61 -3.75 28.74
N GLU A 404 -17.86 -2.78 29.61
CA GLU A 404 -19.18 -2.36 30.06
C GLU A 404 -20.02 -1.79 28.90
N ASP A 405 -19.40 -0.94 28.07
CA ASP A 405 -20.03 -0.38 26.87
C ASP A 405 -20.52 -1.52 25.95
N LEU A 406 -19.67 -2.52 25.72
CA LEU A 406 -20.05 -3.67 24.90
C LEU A 406 -21.12 -4.56 25.53
N ARG A 407 -21.07 -4.79 26.85
CA ARG A 407 -22.15 -5.50 27.58
C ARG A 407 -23.48 -4.75 27.47
N SER A 408 -23.41 -3.43 27.33
CA SER A 408 -24.55 -2.53 27.15
C SER A 408 -24.89 -2.27 25.69
N ASN A 409 -24.31 -3.03 24.74
CA ASN A 409 -24.52 -2.92 23.30
C ASN A 409 -24.10 -1.57 22.68
N LYS A 410 -23.20 -0.83 23.34
CA LYS A 410 -22.54 0.36 22.81
C LYS A 410 -21.24 -0.04 22.10
N ARG A 411 -21.08 0.40 20.86
CA ARG A 411 -19.92 0.07 20.00
C ARG A 411 -19.16 1.35 19.65
N LEU A 412 -18.43 1.90 20.62
CA LEU A 412 -17.67 3.14 20.45
C LEU A 412 -16.25 2.87 19.90
N GLU A 413 -15.67 3.87 19.25
CA GLU A 413 -14.27 3.89 18.82
C GLU A 413 -13.33 4.39 19.95
N TYR A 414 -12.21 3.68 20.16
CA TYR A 414 -11.25 3.98 21.26
C TYR A 414 -9.79 4.11 20.77
N MET A 415 -9.56 4.22 19.47
CA MET A 415 -8.21 4.23 18.87
C MET A 415 -7.77 5.63 18.42
N SER A 416 -8.71 6.50 18.09
CA SER A 416 -8.48 7.92 17.80
C SER A 416 -8.07 8.69 19.06
N LYS A 417 -7.51 9.89 18.86
CA LYS A 417 -7.20 10.81 19.98
C LYS A 417 -8.46 11.07 20.80
N PHE A 418 -9.54 11.49 20.15
CA PHE A 418 -10.78 11.74 20.88
C PHE A 418 -11.33 10.50 21.57
N GLY A 419 -11.49 9.38 20.86
CA GLY A 419 -12.11 8.18 21.42
C GLY A 419 -11.38 7.70 22.68
N LEU A 420 -10.04 7.86 22.69
CA LEU A 420 -9.23 7.56 23.86
C LEU A 420 -9.33 8.62 24.96
N ALA A 421 -9.45 9.90 24.61
CA ALA A 421 -9.61 11.01 25.56
C ALA A 421 -10.94 10.94 26.32
N VAL A 422 -12.05 10.71 25.63
CA VAL A 422 -13.36 10.52 26.28
C VAL A 422 -13.40 9.26 27.13
N LEU A 423 -12.73 8.19 26.69
CA LEU A 423 -12.61 7.00 27.53
C LEU A 423 -11.80 7.28 28.80
N PHE A 424 -10.75 8.10 28.71
CA PHE A 424 -9.90 8.48 29.83
C PHE A 424 -10.66 9.35 30.84
N ASP A 425 -11.42 10.32 30.34
CA ASP A 425 -12.30 11.19 31.11
C ASP A 425 -13.34 10.38 31.91
N ARG A 426 -14.13 9.55 31.22
CA ARG A 426 -15.10 8.62 31.84
C ARG A 426 -14.47 7.63 32.83
N ALA A 427 -13.17 7.37 32.73
CA ALA A 427 -12.45 6.52 33.65
C ALA A 427 -12.00 7.23 34.94
N GLY A 428 -12.35 8.51 35.11
CA GLY A 428 -11.98 9.34 36.25
C GLY A 428 -10.67 10.12 36.06
N GLY A 429 -10.17 10.22 34.83
CA GLY A 429 -9.16 11.21 34.46
C GLY A 429 -9.80 12.55 34.10
N SER A 430 -9.01 13.60 33.97
CA SER A 430 -9.47 14.91 33.51
C SER A 430 -8.68 15.31 32.26
N MET A 431 -9.39 15.72 31.21
CA MET A 431 -8.74 16.12 29.97
C MET A 431 -7.79 17.31 30.17
N THR A 432 -6.55 17.17 29.73
CA THR A 432 -5.53 18.22 29.88
C THR A 432 -5.51 19.17 28.68
N GLU A 433 -4.95 20.36 28.85
CA GLU A 433 -4.70 21.32 27.75
C GLU A 433 -3.93 20.65 26.60
N ALA A 434 -2.90 19.84 26.92
CA ALA A 434 -2.16 19.08 25.93
C ALA A 434 -3.03 18.07 25.15
N MET A 435 -4.01 17.43 25.81
CA MET A 435 -4.97 16.57 25.14
C MET A 435 -5.85 17.35 24.17
N ARG A 436 -6.37 18.52 24.62
CA ARG A 436 -7.17 19.44 23.82
C ARG A 436 -6.42 19.88 22.57
N ASP A 437 -5.19 20.39 22.73
CA ASP A 437 -4.33 20.81 21.63
C ASP A 437 -4.10 19.69 20.61
N GLN A 438 -3.80 18.48 21.10
CA GLN A 438 -3.53 17.33 20.24
C GLN A 438 -4.77 16.84 19.49
N ILE A 439 -5.95 16.93 20.10
CA ILE A 439 -7.23 16.68 19.46
C ILE A 439 -7.41 17.74 18.37
N THR A 440 -7.48 19.02 18.71
CA THR A 440 -7.77 20.11 17.76
C THR A 440 -6.78 20.18 16.59
N ALA A 441 -5.48 19.98 16.84
CA ALA A 441 -4.46 19.95 15.79
C ALA A 441 -4.50 18.70 14.89
N GLY A 442 -5.05 17.59 15.40
CA GLY A 442 -5.05 16.28 14.73
C GLY A 442 -6.23 16.02 13.79
N TYR A 443 -7.34 16.74 13.95
CA TYR A 443 -8.56 16.45 13.20
C TYR A 443 -8.58 17.06 11.79
N LYS A 444 -8.72 16.20 10.78
CA LYS A 444 -9.02 16.59 9.40
C LYS A 444 -10.45 16.21 9.08
N THR A 445 -11.40 17.10 9.33
CA THR A 445 -12.77 16.94 8.86
C THR A 445 -12.83 17.03 7.34
N GLY A 446 -13.58 16.12 6.72
CA GLY A 446 -13.91 16.20 5.30
C GLY A 446 -14.73 17.47 4.99
N PRO A 447 -14.90 17.85 3.72
CA PRO A 447 -15.64 19.06 3.35
C PRO A 447 -17.04 19.13 3.97
N HIS A 448 -17.74 17.99 4.05
CA HIS A 448 -19.07 17.89 4.68
C HIS A 448 -19.03 18.18 6.18
N GLY A 449 -18.13 17.52 6.93
CA GLY A 449 -17.97 17.78 8.36
C GLY A 449 -17.59 19.24 8.67
N LYS A 450 -16.75 19.86 7.84
CA LYS A 450 -16.42 21.29 7.96
C LYS A 450 -17.62 22.19 7.75
N TYR A 451 -18.49 21.84 6.81
CA TYR A 451 -19.73 22.57 6.58
C TYR A 451 -20.66 22.49 7.80
N LEU A 452 -20.91 21.29 8.33
CA LEU A 452 -21.78 21.10 9.50
C LEU A 452 -21.28 21.86 10.73
N ILE A 453 -19.99 21.72 11.06
CA ILE A 453 -19.36 22.44 12.17
C ILE A 453 -19.40 23.96 11.91
N GLY A 454 -19.22 24.40 10.66
CA GLY A 454 -19.30 25.80 10.29
C GLY A 454 -20.69 26.41 10.52
N GLU A 455 -21.77 25.65 10.29
CA GLU A 455 -23.13 26.13 10.60
C GLU A 455 -23.36 26.24 12.11
N ILE A 456 -22.86 25.29 12.92
CA ILE A 456 -22.93 25.38 14.39
C ILE A 456 -22.10 26.56 14.90
N ARG A 457 -20.93 26.81 14.29
CA ARG A 457 -20.06 27.94 14.63
C ARG A 457 -20.77 29.29 14.42
N LYS A 458 -21.61 29.43 13.40
CA LYS A 458 -22.40 30.67 13.23
C LYS A 458 -23.35 30.92 14.40
N ILE A 459 -23.98 29.86 14.92
CA ILE A 459 -24.86 29.96 16.10
C ILE A 459 -24.03 30.39 17.32
N TRP A 460 -22.82 29.84 17.47
CA TRP A 460 -21.89 30.24 18.51
C TRP A 460 -21.53 31.73 18.42
N ASP A 461 -21.05 32.18 17.26
CA ASP A 461 -20.64 33.58 17.03
C ASP A 461 -21.82 34.55 17.27
N GLU A 462 -23.04 34.16 16.92
CA GLU A 462 -24.25 34.95 17.20
C GLU A 462 -24.57 35.08 18.69
N LEU A 463 -24.25 34.07 19.51
CA LEU A 463 -24.45 34.09 20.96
C LEU A 463 -23.35 34.90 21.65
N ASP A 464 -22.10 34.65 21.29
CA ASP A 464 -20.91 35.34 21.80
C ASP A 464 -21.04 36.86 21.55
N SER A 465 -21.50 37.26 20.35
CA SER A 465 -21.75 38.67 20.03
C SER A 465 -22.81 39.39 20.89
N ARG A 466 -23.56 38.66 21.73
CA ARG A 466 -24.58 39.19 22.63
C ARG A 466 -24.13 39.24 24.09
N GLU A 467 -22.96 38.69 24.42
CA GLU A 467 -22.38 38.73 25.76
C GLU A 467 -21.67 40.07 26.01
N GLU A 468 -21.30 40.34 27.27
CA GLU A 468 -20.55 41.56 27.62
C GLU A 468 -19.11 41.52 27.08
N GLU A 469 -18.52 40.32 27.00
CA GLU A 469 -17.15 40.06 26.54
C GLU A 469 -17.15 39.55 25.08
N VAL A 470 -17.55 40.42 24.15
CA VAL A 470 -17.76 40.05 22.74
C VAL A 470 -16.48 39.55 22.04
N GLY A 471 -16.57 38.36 21.45
CA GLY A 471 -15.61 37.81 20.50
C GLY A 471 -14.36 37.23 21.16
N ASP A 472 -14.49 36.74 22.39
CA ASP A 472 -13.43 36.10 23.15
C ASP A 472 -13.34 34.58 22.92
N ASP A 473 -14.20 34.03 22.03
CA ASP A 473 -14.34 32.59 21.76
C ASP A 473 -14.88 31.77 22.95
N MET A 474 -15.47 32.43 23.95
CA MET A 474 -16.07 31.81 25.12
C MET A 474 -17.57 32.10 25.18
N LEU A 475 -18.31 31.22 25.85
CA LEU A 475 -19.71 31.47 26.21
C LEU A 475 -19.91 31.23 27.69
N HIS A 476 -20.61 32.15 28.35
CA HIS A 476 -21.12 31.86 29.69
C HIS A 476 -22.12 30.70 29.64
N PHE A 477 -22.17 29.94 30.75
CA PHE A 477 -23.04 28.77 30.88
C PHE A 477 -24.52 29.03 30.54
N ASP A 478 -25.04 30.22 30.85
CA ASP A 478 -26.42 30.59 30.55
C ASP A 478 -26.67 30.70 29.04
N SER A 479 -25.78 31.40 28.33
CA SER A 479 -25.84 31.56 26.87
C SER A 479 -25.63 30.24 26.16
N PHE A 480 -24.65 29.44 26.59
CA PHE A 480 -24.44 28.10 26.03
C PHE A 480 -25.65 27.19 26.28
N TYR A 481 -26.23 27.23 27.48
CA TYR A 481 -27.43 26.45 27.80
C TYR A 481 -28.59 26.81 26.86
N HIS A 482 -28.88 28.10 26.72
CA HIS A 482 -29.99 28.58 25.89
C HIS A 482 -29.76 28.32 24.41
N GLY A 483 -28.51 28.41 23.95
CA GLY A 483 -28.14 28.17 22.55
C GLY A 483 -28.15 26.70 22.14
N PHE A 484 -27.64 25.82 23.00
CA PHE A 484 -27.31 24.44 22.59
C PHE A 484 -27.93 23.36 23.49
N MET A 485 -28.12 23.60 24.79
CA MET A 485 -28.53 22.54 25.74
C MET A 485 -30.03 22.47 26.01
N ALA A 486 -30.77 23.57 25.84
CA ALA A 486 -32.17 23.68 26.28
C ALA A 486 -33.12 22.65 25.65
N GLN A 487 -32.74 22.03 24.52
CA GLN A 487 -33.51 20.96 23.87
C GLN A 487 -33.29 19.58 24.52
N TYR A 488 -32.17 19.37 25.21
CA TYR A 488 -31.76 18.09 25.78
C TYR A 488 -31.95 18.07 27.31
N PHE A 489 -32.00 19.23 27.94
CA PHE A 489 -32.09 19.38 29.38
C PHE A 489 -33.34 20.17 29.80
N SER A 490 -33.96 19.76 30.91
CA SER A 490 -35.25 20.29 31.34
C SER A 490 -35.18 21.67 32.00
N SER A 491 -34.05 22.03 32.61
CA SER A 491 -33.85 23.33 33.26
C SER A 491 -32.37 23.63 33.47
N TYR A 492 -31.94 24.89 33.28
CA TYR A 492 -30.59 25.36 33.59
C TYR A 492 -30.15 25.03 35.03
N ARG A 493 -31.10 25.03 35.97
CA ARG A 493 -30.82 24.77 37.39
C ARG A 493 -30.86 23.29 37.76
N ALA A 494 -31.20 22.40 36.83
CA ALA A 494 -31.23 20.98 37.10
C ALA A 494 -29.81 20.46 37.37
N GLU A 495 -29.71 19.47 38.25
CA GLU A 495 -28.44 18.86 38.65
C GLU A 495 -27.68 18.32 37.43
N ASP A 496 -28.38 17.57 36.56
CA ASP A 496 -27.81 16.97 35.36
C ASP A 496 -27.28 18.01 34.36
N THR A 497 -27.90 19.20 34.32
CA THR A 497 -27.46 20.31 33.46
C THR A 497 -26.19 20.95 33.98
N ARG A 498 -26.08 21.14 35.30
CA ARG A 498 -24.85 21.67 35.92
C ARG A 498 -23.69 20.71 35.75
N LYS A 499 -23.93 19.41 35.89
CA LYS A 499 -22.94 18.38 35.60
C LYS A 499 -22.49 18.41 34.13
N ALA A 500 -23.43 18.59 33.20
CA ALA A 500 -23.09 18.64 31.78
C ALA A 500 -22.34 19.92 31.38
N LEU A 501 -22.67 21.05 31.99
CA LEU A 501 -21.89 22.29 31.83
C LEU A 501 -20.47 22.13 32.41
N LYS A 502 -20.34 21.50 33.59
CA LYS A 502 -19.04 21.21 34.19
C LYS A 502 -18.20 20.23 33.35
N ALA A 503 -18.82 19.22 32.74
CA ALA A 503 -18.13 18.31 31.81
C ALA A 503 -17.66 19.00 30.51
N LEU A 504 -18.30 20.12 30.14
CA LEU A 504 -17.91 20.93 28.99
C LEU A 504 -16.84 21.97 29.33
N ASP A 505 -16.86 22.52 30.54
CA ASP A 505 -15.87 23.45 31.11
C ASP A 505 -14.64 22.68 31.58
N MET A 506 -13.76 22.36 30.64
CA MET A 506 -12.65 21.44 30.87
C MET A 506 -11.45 22.10 31.56
N ASP A 507 -11.36 23.44 31.58
CA ASP A 507 -10.32 24.18 32.31
C ASP A 507 -10.81 24.79 33.63
N GLU A 508 -12.07 24.52 34.00
CA GLU A 508 -12.74 24.96 35.23
C GLU A 508 -12.80 26.49 35.38
N ASN A 509 -12.84 27.22 34.26
CA ASN A 509 -12.87 28.69 34.28
C ASN A 509 -14.30 29.27 34.44
N GLY A 510 -15.34 28.42 34.42
CA GLY A 510 -16.75 28.81 34.58
C GLY A 510 -17.42 29.30 33.29
N GLN A 511 -16.75 29.15 32.14
CA GLN A 511 -17.21 29.42 30.79
C GLN A 511 -16.97 28.17 29.93
N ILE A 512 -17.45 28.18 28.68
CA ILE A 512 -17.16 27.12 27.71
C ILE A 512 -16.43 27.77 26.55
N ASP A 513 -15.20 27.34 26.28
CA ASP A 513 -14.41 27.74 25.11
C ASP A 513 -14.91 26.97 23.87
N TRP A 514 -14.94 27.64 22.71
CA TRP A 514 -15.32 27.00 21.45
C TRP A 514 -14.54 25.69 21.20
N ASN A 515 -13.26 25.64 21.52
CA ASN A 515 -12.41 24.47 21.39
C ASN A 515 -12.89 23.30 22.26
N GLU A 516 -13.42 23.56 23.45
CA GLU A 516 -13.99 22.52 24.34
C GLU A 516 -15.24 21.92 23.70
N PHE A 517 -16.09 22.74 23.12
CA PHE A 517 -17.28 22.25 22.43
C PHE A 517 -16.94 21.59 21.08
N LEU A 518 -15.99 22.17 20.35
CA LEU A 518 -15.51 21.68 19.06
C LEU A 518 -14.97 20.25 19.17
N VAL A 519 -14.33 19.90 20.28
CA VAL A 519 -13.86 18.55 20.58
C VAL A 519 -15.00 17.53 20.41
N TYR A 520 -16.18 17.76 20.99
CA TYR A 520 -17.35 16.86 20.87
C TYR A 520 -17.95 16.84 19.46
N LEU A 521 -18.02 17.99 18.79
CA LEU A 521 -18.52 18.07 17.41
C LEU A 521 -17.61 17.30 16.43
N LEU A 522 -16.29 17.42 16.60
CA LEU A 522 -15.32 16.70 15.78
C LEU A 522 -15.45 15.20 15.96
N TRP A 523 -15.73 14.72 17.17
CA TRP A 523 -16.02 13.31 17.39
C TRP A 523 -17.28 12.84 16.69
N ALA A 524 -18.40 13.54 16.92
CA ALA A 524 -19.68 13.09 16.41
C ALA A 524 -19.67 13.00 14.86
N VAL A 525 -19.03 13.96 14.17
CA VAL A 525 -18.83 13.90 12.70
C VAL A 525 -18.02 12.67 12.25
N ASN A 526 -17.05 12.22 13.04
CA ASN A 526 -16.15 11.13 12.66
C ASN A 526 -16.70 9.76 13.05
N GLU A 527 -17.33 9.65 14.22
CA GLU A 527 -17.97 8.41 14.69
C GLU A 527 -19.23 8.11 13.89
N TYR A 528 -19.96 9.16 13.48
CA TYR A 528 -21.20 9.07 12.73
C TYR A 528 -21.06 9.79 11.37
N PRO A 529 -20.31 9.19 10.41
CA PRO A 529 -20.02 9.83 9.12
C PRO A 529 -21.24 10.02 8.21
N HIS A 530 -22.41 9.50 8.62
CA HIS A 530 -23.68 9.60 7.91
C HIS A 530 -24.55 10.77 8.38
N VAL A 531 -24.10 11.55 9.36
CA VAL A 531 -24.82 12.75 9.81
C VAL A 531 -25.05 13.71 8.65
N GLU A 532 -26.31 14.09 8.45
CA GLU A 532 -26.72 14.92 7.31
C GLU A 532 -26.87 16.39 7.69
N THR A 533 -27.23 16.72 8.94
CA THR A 533 -27.55 18.09 9.36
C THR A 533 -26.82 18.56 10.63
N PRO A 534 -26.68 19.89 10.84
CA PRO A 534 -26.10 20.44 12.07
C PRO A 534 -26.87 20.05 13.34
N GLU A 535 -28.20 19.95 13.27
CA GLU A 535 -29.05 19.57 14.41
C GLU A 535 -28.85 18.10 14.79
N GLU A 536 -28.72 17.22 13.80
CA GLU A 536 -28.38 15.81 14.02
C GLU A 536 -26.99 15.68 14.64
N LEU A 537 -26.03 16.49 14.18
CA LEU A 537 -24.68 16.54 14.75
C LEU A 537 -24.69 16.97 16.22
N LEU A 538 -25.45 18.02 16.56
CA LEU A 538 -25.64 18.46 17.93
C LEU A 538 -26.31 17.38 18.77
N ALA A 539 -27.38 16.77 18.27
CA ALA A 539 -28.09 15.72 18.99
C ALA A 539 -27.16 14.57 19.37
N ILE A 540 -26.37 14.06 18.43
CA ILE A 540 -25.40 13.00 18.69
C ILE A 540 -24.34 13.45 19.70
N SER A 541 -23.79 14.66 19.54
CA SER A 541 -22.77 15.19 20.45
C SER A 541 -23.30 15.25 21.90
N PHE A 542 -24.55 15.67 22.09
CA PHE A 542 -25.17 15.71 23.41
C PHE A 542 -25.57 14.34 23.94
N THR A 543 -26.30 13.53 23.18
CA THR A 543 -26.87 12.27 23.68
C THR A 543 -25.84 11.17 23.84
N GLU A 544 -24.84 11.12 22.95
CA GLU A 544 -23.88 10.02 22.90
C GLU A 544 -22.53 10.36 23.55
N ALA A 545 -22.22 11.64 23.82
CA ALA A 545 -20.98 12.04 24.49
C ALA A 545 -21.17 12.93 25.73
N ILE A 546 -21.77 14.12 25.60
CA ILE A 546 -21.82 15.11 26.70
C ILE A 546 -22.68 14.63 27.88
N ILE A 547 -23.87 14.09 27.62
CA ILE A 547 -24.75 13.55 28.67
C ILE A 547 -24.10 12.34 29.36
N PRO A 548 -23.51 11.37 28.64
CA PRO A 548 -22.75 10.30 29.28
C PRO A 548 -21.59 10.81 30.15
N ALA A 549 -20.81 11.79 29.68
CA ALA A 549 -19.70 12.37 30.45
C ALA A 549 -20.20 13.06 31.73
N SER A 550 -21.35 13.72 31.67
CA SER A 550 -21.91 14.43 32.84
C SER A 550 -22.37 13.51 33.97
N LEU A 551 -22.64 12.23 33.72
CA LEU A 551 -23.05 11.29 34.76
C LEU A 551 -21.92 10.97 35.76
N ASP A 552 -20.67 11.22 35.37
CA ASP A 552 -19.48 10.96 36.18
C ASP A 552 -19.05 12.20 37.00
N GLU A 553 -19.65 13.36 36.76
CA GLU A 553 -19.35 14.62 37.46
C GLU A 553 -19.95 14.69 38.87
N THR A 554 -19.13 15.14 39.83
CA THR A 554 -19.56 15.44 41.20
C THR A 554 -19.75 16.94 41.37
N ILE A 555 -20.93 17.34 41.87
CA ILE A 555 -21.20 18.73 42.24
C ILE A 555 -20.76 18.89 43.68
N ASP A 556 -19.65 19.60 43.91
CA ASP A 556 -19.32 20.09 45.24
C ASP A 556 -20.37 21.14 45.64
N GLY A 557 -20.99 20.92 46.81
CA GLY A 557 -22.17 21.65 47.28
C GLY A 557 -21.94 23.10 47.67
#